data_AF-A0A522A1W9-F1
#
_entry.id   AF-A0A522A1W9-F1
#
_cell.length_a   1.000
_cell.length_b   1.000
_cell.length_c   1.000
_cell.angle_alpha   90.00
_cell.angle_beta   90.00
_cell.angle_gamma   90.00
#
_symmetry.space_group_name_H-M   'P 1'
#
loop_
_entity.id
_entity.type
_entity.pdbx_description
1 polymer ?
#
loop_
_entity_poly.entity_id
_entity_poly.type
_entity_poly.pdbx_seq_one_letter_code
_entity_poly.pdbx_strand_id
1 'polypeptide(L)' 'EMHAARLIGMDWEESRALLGEVYDHLYARENTMEHVWHKGDLVIWDNLTFQHARGPLASVGRRVLQRVVVGVEGRRL' A
#
# COMPACT_ATOMS: atom_id res chain seq x y z
N GLU A 1 2.06 -7.84 3.74
CA GLU A 1 2.11 -7.61 5.20
C GLU A 1 0.69 -7.25 5.63
N MET A 2 0.18 -7.80 6.75
CA MET A 2 -1.18 -7.47 7.19
C MET A 2 -1.14 -6.16 7.99
N HIS A 3 -1.63 -5.07 7.41
CA HIS A 3 -1.61 -3.76 8.06
C HIS A 3 -2.76 -3.57 9.08
N ALA A 4 -3.89 -4.23 8.86
CA ALA A 4 -5.02 -4.25 9.78
C ALA A 4 -4.89 -5.42 10.79
N ALA A 5 -5.13 -5.13 12.07
CA ALA A 5 -5.02 -6.10 13.15
C ALA A 5 -6.24 -7.05 13.24
N ARG A 6 -7.46 -6.49 13.25
CA ARG A 6 -8.72 -7.25 13.22
C ARG A 6 -9.90 -6.36 12.81
N LEU A 7 -11.00 -7.00 12.44
CA LEU A 7 -12.31 -6.38 12.24
C LEU A 7 -13.03 -6.25 13.58
N ILE A 8 -13.63 -5.09 13.83
CA ILE A 8 -14.36 -4.81 15.07
C ILE A 8 -15.69 -5.57 15.03
N GLY A 9 -16.00 -6.30 16.10
CA GLY A 9 -17.24 -7.06 16.21
C GLY A 9 -17.19 -8.48 15.63
N MET A 10 -16.04 -8.91 15.11
CA MET A 10 -15.81 -10.29 14.65
C MET A 10 -14.86 -11.02 15.60
N ASP A 11 -14.94 -12.35 15.61
CA ASP A 11 -13.94 -13.15 16.28
C ASP A 11 -12.58 -13.06 15.56
N TRP A 12 -11.54 -13.52 16.24
CA TRP A 12 -10.17 -13.41 15.74
C TRP A 12 -9.93 -14.23 14.46
N GLU A 13 -10.42 -15.46 14.41
CA GLU A 13 -10.14 -16.39 13.32
C GLU A 13 -10.94 -15.99 12.06
N GLU A 14 -12.22 -15.68 12.22
CA GLU A 14 -13.08 -15.15 11.16
C GLU A 14 -12.53 -13.83 10.61
N SER A 15 -12.12 -12.92 11.49
CA SER A 15 -11.52 -11.65 11.05
C SER A 15 -10.24 -11.88 10.27
N ARG A 16 -9.40 -12.82 10.68
CA ARG A 16 -8.12 -13.11 10.01
C ARG A 16 -8.33 -13.76 8.66
N ALA A 17 -9.29 -14.67 8.56
CA ALA A 17 -9.68 -15.30 7.30
C ALA A 17 -10.16 -14.24 6.29
N LEU A 18 -11.10 -13.39 6.69
CA LEU A 18 -11.65 -12.35 5.81
C LEU A 18 -10.59 -11.30 5.41
N LEU A 19 -9.74 -10.87 6.35
CA LEU A 19 -8.63 -9.99 6.02
C LEU A 19 -7.66 -10.65 5.02
N GLY A 20 -7.42 -11.96 5.15
CA GLY A 20 -6.65 -12.75 4.18
C GLY A 20 -7.22 -12.65 2.77
N GLU A 21 -8.52 -12.91 2.61
CA GLU A 21 -9.21 -12.80 1.32
C GLU A 21 -9.11 -11.38 0.71
N VAL A 22 -9.25 -10.34 1.53
CA VAL A 22 -9.08 -8.96 1.10
C VAL A 22 -7.65 -8.70 0.61
N TYR A 23 -6.63 -9.16 1.34
CA TYR A 23 -5.24 -9.00 0.91
C TYR A 23 -4.91 -9.81 -0.34
N ASP A 24 -5.45 -11.03 -0.47
CA ASP A 24 -5.28 -11.84 -1.68
C ASP A 24 -5.85 -11.12 -2.91
N HIS A 25 -7.01 -10.48 -2.76
CA HIS A 25 -7.58 -9.64 -3.81
C HIS A 25 -6.72 -8.41 -4.10
N LEU A 26 -6.34 -7.64 -3.07
CA LEU A 26 -5.56 -6.41 -3.24
C LEU A 26 -4.18 -6.66 -3.88
N TYR A 27 -3.55 -7.79 -3.57
CA TYR A 27 -2.19 -8.13 -4.03
C TYR A 27 -2.17 -9.07 -5.23
N ALA A 28 -3.34 -9.37 -5.81
CA ALA A 28 -3.42 -10.05 -7.09
C ALA A 28 -2.63 -9.27 -8.15
N ARG A 29 -2.00 -10.01 -9.08
CA ARG A 29 -1.06 -9.43 -10.05
C ARG A 29 -1.74 -8.42 -10.99
N GLU A 30 -2.99 -8.69 -11.32
CA GLU A 30 -3.89 -7.83 -12.11
C GLU A 30 -4.26 -6.51 -11.41
N ASN A 31 -4.18 -6.48 -10.08
CA ASN A 31 -4.45 -5.30 -9.26
C ASN A 31 -3.15 -4.56 -8.85
N THR A 32 -2.00 -5.07 -9.30
CA THR A 32 -0.69 -4.55 -8.93
C THR A 32 -0.01 -3.87 -10.13
N MET A 33 0.50 -2.66 -9.91
CA MET A 33 1.37 -1.96 -10.86
C MET A 33 2.75 -1.79 -10.25
N GLU A 34 3.79 -2.21 -10.97
CA GLU A 34 5.19 -1.98 -10.59
C GLU A 34 5.80 -0.82 -11.37
N HIS A 35 6.42 0.12 -10.66
CA HIS A 35 7.15 1.23 -11.28
C HIS A 35 8.67 1.07 -11.06
N VAL A 36 9.40 0.96 -12.17
CA VAL A 36 10.87 0.94 -12.19
C VAL A 36 11.40 2.37 -12.27
N TRP A 37 12.01 2.83 -11.17
CA TRP A 37 12.46 4.21 -11.01
C TRP A 37 13.64 4.58 -11.92
N HIS A 38 13.53 5.74 -12.57
CA HIS A 38 14.61 6.44 -13.25
C HIS A 38 14.78 7.85 -12.69
N LYS A 39 15.96 8.45 -12.91
CA LYS A 39 16.21 9.84 -12.48
C LYS A 39 15.28 10.78 -13.26
N GLY A 40 14.52 11.59 -12.52
CA GLY A 40 13.56 12.53 -13.08
C GLY A 40 12.11 12.07 -12.98
N ASP A 41 11.87 10.81 -12.62
CA ASP A 41 10.50 10.29 -12.46
C ASP A 41 9.79 10.97 -11.28
N LEU A 42 8.52 11.31 -11.52
CA LEU A 42 7.58 11.77 -10.51
C LEU A 42 6.36 10.84 -10.52
N VAL A 43 6.09 10.22 -9.38
CA VAL A 43 4.89 9.40 -9.17
C VAL A 43 3.98 10.13 -8.20
N ILE A 44 2.71 10.26 -8.56
CA ILE A 44 1.63 10.77 -7.71
C ILE A 44 0.63 9.63 -7.56
N TRP A 45 0.21 9.35 -6.33
CA TRP A 45 -0.84 8.36 -6.05
C TRP A 45 -1.83 8.91 -5.03
N ASP A 46 -3.07 8.44 -5.08
CA ASP A 46 -4.07 8.68 -4.03
C ASP A 46 -3.84 7.69 -2.88
N ASN A 47 -3.52 8.23 -1.71
CA ASN A 47 -3.18 7.43 -0.52
C ASN A 47 -4.41 6.79 0.17
N LEU A 48 -5.63 7.04 -0.33
CA LEU A 48 -6.85 6.41 0.16
C LEU A 48 -7.25 5.19 -0.66
N THR A 49 -6.94 5.18 -1.95
CA THR A 49 -7.38 4.12 -2.87
C THR A 49 -6.26 3.14 -3.21
N PHE A 50 -4.99 3.51 -3.01
CA PHE A 50 -3.85 2.65 -3.30
C PHE A 50 -3.10 2.24 -2.03
N GLN A 51 -2.66 0.98 -2.00
CA GLN A 51 -1.55 0.54 -1.16
C GLN A 51 -0.26 0.56 -1.97
N HIS A 52 0.87 0.76 -1.28
CA HIS A 52 2.18 0.71 -1.90
C HIS A 52 3.14 -0.12 -1.07
N ALA A 53 4.00 -0.86 -1.76
CA ALA A 53 5.08 -1.60 -1.16
C ALA A 53 6.40 -1.25 -1.86
N ARG A 54 7.51 -1.50 -1.19
CA ARG A 54 8.84 -1.37 -1.76
C ARG A 54 9.39 -2.76 -2.05
N GLY A 55 9.84 -2.98 -3.29
CA GLY A 55 10.53 -4.21 -3.68
C GLY A 55 11.89 -4.40 -2.96
N PRO A 56 12.55 -5.56 -3.18
CA PRO A 56 13.85 -5.85 -2.60
C PRO A 56 14.90 -4.79 -2.97
N LEU A 57 15.75 -4.43 -2.00
CA LEU A 57 16.82 -3.44 -2.21
C LEU A 57 18.21 -4.04 -2.39
N ALA A 58 18.35 -5.37 -2.35
CA ALA A 58 19.67 -6.02 -2.32
C ALA A 58 20.55 -5.68 -3.53
N SER A 59 19.96 -5.40 -4.69
CA SER A 59 20.66 -5.00 -5.92
C SER A 59 20.70 -3.48 -6.13
N VAL A 60 20.03 -2.71 -5.27
CA VAL A 60 19.93 -1.26 -5.39
C VAL A 60 20.99 -0.65 -4.50
N GLY A 61 21.92 0.11 -5.10
CA GLY A 61 22.89 0.90 -4.34
C GLY A 61 22.23 2.03 -3.54
N ARG A 62 22.88 3.19 -3.44
CA ARG A 62 22.28 4.34 -2.74
C ARG A 62 21.00 4.81 -3.45
N ARG A 63 19.86 4.71 -2.77
CA ARG A 63 18.56 5.21 -3.25
C ARG A 63 18.01 6.27 -2.30
N VAL A 64 17.81 7.48 -2.81
CA VAL A 64 17.22 8.60 -2.08
C VAL A 64 16.05 9.12 -2.89
N LEU A 65 14.89 9.24 -2.26
CA LEU A 65 13.69 9.84 -2.83
C LEU A 65 13.21 10.96 -1.92
N GLN A 66 12.60 11.98 -2.52
CA GLN A 66 11.88 13.02 -1.79
C GLN A 66 10.38 12.77 -1.93
N ARG A 67 9.63 12.99 -0.85
CA ARG A 67 8.17 12.83 -0.83
C ARG A 67 7.53 14.05 -0.19
N VAL A 68 6.43 14.49 -0.78
CA VAL A 68 5.50 15.46 -0.21
C VAL A 68 4.16 14.77 0.00
N VAL A 69 3.50 15.06 1.11
CA VAL A 69 2.15 14.54 1.42
C VAL A 69 1.18 15.69 1.30
N VAL A 70 0.14 15.51 0.49
CA VAL A 70 -0.96 16.47 0.36
C VAL A 70 -2.09 16.03 1.27
N GLY A 71 -2.31 16.78 2.34
CA GLY A 71 -3.50 16.62 3.18
C GLY A 71 -4.71 17.35 2.58
N VAL A 72 -5.89 16.98 3.04
CA VAL A 72 -7.12 17.74 2.77
C VAL A 72 -7.60 18.38 4.07
N GLU A 73 -7.92 19.67 4.02
CA GLU A 73 -8.55 20.35 5.15
C GLU A 73 -10.07 20.05 5.15
N GLY A 74 -10.65 19.74 6.31
CA GLY A 74 -12.10 19.71 6.48
C GLY A 74 -12.87 18.50 5.91
N ARG A 75 -12.23 17.37 5.62
CA ARG A 75 -12.96 16.17 5.16
C ARG A 75 -13.76 15.56 6.33
N ARG A 76 -15.03 15.97 6.48
CA ARG A 76 -16.04 15.22 7.26
C ARG A 76 -16.33 13.92 6.51
N LEU A 77 -15.93 12.79 7.09
CA LEU A 77 -16.57 11.51 6.80
C LEU A 77 -17.91 11.44 7.52
#